data_AF-A0A3M2E1N5-F1
#
_entry.id   AF-A0A3M2E1N5-F1
#
_cell.length_a   1.000
_cell.length_b   1.000
_cell.length_c   1.000
_cell.angle_alpha   90.00
_cell.angle_beta   90.00
_cell.angle_gamma   90.00
#
_symmetry.space_group_name_H-M   'P 1'
#
loop_
_entity.id
_entity.type
_entity.pdbx_description
1 polymer ?
#
loop_
_entity_poly.entity_id
_entity_poly.type
_entity_poly.pdbx_seq_one_letter_code
_entity_poly.pdbx_strand_id
1 'polypeptide(L)'
;MTRRLWIAAVAALAALAGAPAVAEADSARVVLVAPGPALADAVSTALEPWGVAVDVAPAGSLGDALPGAARRARTLARRRQADAVAWISTNADGAAVWIYDARSDDVVARPLAVAPPLDPAHAAAVALTLKTLLRKSRAAPPPPTSTAPARSVGIDSAAAVRARPGAGVPVEPRLALTALWGSGWLVAIAGASAGPGIRVDEVRFVGRYTDTTGIVGARVQTRAGRLALAGQAAAALHVTALDGALPDADRRVHIRRVNPAVSLGASVAVAIAPEAELGLRVGGDLLLRTQRYLVAGDPVLALPLVEVDAAVWLAVRFL
;
A
#
# COMPACT_ATOMS: atom_id res chain seq x y z
N MET A 1 33.92 21.40 -12.64
CA MET A 1 33.29 20.66 -11.53
C MET A 1 31.87 20.14 -11.82
N THR A 2 31.40 20.11 -13.08
CA THR A 2 29.98 19.91 -13.44
C THR A 2 29.58 18.50 -13.88
N ARG A 3 30.53 17.58 -14.14
CA ARG A 3 30.22 16.21 -14.63
C ARG A 3 29.99 15.15 -13.54
N ARG A 4 30.51 15.33 -12.33
CA ARG A 4 30.42 14.30 -11.25
C ARG A 4 29.05 14.25 -10.56
N LEU A 5 28.27 15.33 -10.62
CA LEU A 5 26.92 15.40 -10.05
C LEU A 5 25.86 14.65 -10.89
N TRP A 6 26.11 14.43 -12.18
CA TRP A 6 25.17 13.72 -13.07
C TRP A 6 25.18 12.20 -12.90
N ILE A 7 26.32 11.61 -12.49
CA ILE A 7 26.47 10.15 -12.36
C ILE A 7 25.80 9.62 -11.07
N ALA A 8 25.78 10.43 -10.01
CA ALA A 8 25.14 10.05 -8.74
C ALA A 8 23.60 9.98 -8.84
N ALA A 9 22.98 10.80 -9.70
CA ALA A 9 21.53 10.81 -9.87
C ALA A 9 21.00 9.59 -10.66
N VAL A 10 21.80 9.04 -11.59
CA VAL A 10 21.41 7.86 -12.39
C VAL A 10 21.64 6.54 -11.62
N ALA A 11 22.65 6.48 -10.74
CA ALA A 11 22.93 5.30 -9.94
C ALA A 11 21.87 5.00 -8.87
N ALA A 12 21.13 6.02 -8.39
CA ALA A 12 20.07 5.84 -7.40
C ALA A 12 18.78 5.22 -7.97
N LEU A 13 18.58 5.27 -9.30
CA LEU A 13 17.38 4.72 -9.95
C LEU A 13 17.48 3.20 -10.22
N ALA A 14 18.69 2.63 -10.28
CA ALA A 14 18.90 1.23 -10.64
C ALA A 14 18.76 0.24 -9.46
N ALA A 15 18.68 0.72 -8.21
CA ALA A 15 18.70 -0.12 -7.02
C ALA A 15 17.32 -0.59 -6.50
N LEU A 16 16.22 -0.30 -7.21
CA LEU A 16 14.84 -0.58 -6.74
C LEU A 16 14.12 -1.72 -7.46
N ALA A 17 14.80 -2.49 -8.31
CA ALA A 17 14.21 -3.61 -9.06
C ALA A 17 14.21 -4.96 -8.30
N GLY A 18 13.83 -4.96 -7.01
CA GLY A 18 13.65 -6.19 -6.23
C GLY A 18 12.18 -6.64 -6.22
N ALA A 19 11.79 -7.56 -7.10
CA ALA A 19 10.45 -8.13 -7.12
C ALA A 19 10.28 -9.20 -6.00
N PRO A 20 9.18 -9.19 -5.21
CA PRO A 20 8.90 -10.27 -4.28
C PRO A 20 8.24 -11.45 -5.00
N ALA A 21 8.74 -12.66 -4.72
CA ALA A 21 8.12 -13.91 -5.10
C ALA A 21 6.83 -14.15 -4.29
N VAL A 22 5.77 -14.56 -4.99
CA VAL A 22 4.48 -14.92 -4.38
C VAL A 22 4.60 -16.33 -3.79
N ALA A 23 4.44 -16.46 -2.48
CA ALA A 23 4.37 -17.75 -1.79
C ALA A 23 2.91 -18.24 -1.75
N GLU A 24 2.68 -19.41 -2.32
CA GLU A 24 1.39 -20.11 -2.30
C GLU A 24 1.17 -20.70 -0.89
N ALA A 25 0.01 -20.46 -0.28
CA ALA A 25 -0.27 -20.85 1.10
C ALA A 25 -0.76 -22.31 1.15
N ASP A 26 0.13 -23.24 1.52
CA ASP A 26 -0.23 -24.62 1.82
C ASP A 26 -1.15 -24.68 3.05
N SER A 27 -2.35 -25.25 2.87
CA SER A 27 -3.36 -25.39 3.92
C SER A 27 -3.03 -26.59 4.81
N ALA A 28 -2.82 -26.39 6.11
CA ALA A 28 -2.49 -27.46 7.04
C ALA A 28 -3.68 -28.44 7.25
N ARG A 29 -3.39 -29.71 7.55
CA ARG A 29 -4.42 -30.77 7.70
C ARG A 29 -4.32 -31.50 9.04
N VAL A 30 -5.44 -31.65 9.74
CA VAL A 30 -5.56 -32.36 11.02
C VAL A 30 -6.53 -33.53 10.90
N VAL A 31 -6.16 -34.70 11.40
CA VAL A 31 -7.04 -35.88 11.46
C VAL A 31 -7.55 -36.09 12.88
N LEU A 32 -8.86 -36.18 13.05
CA LEU A 32 -9.53 -36.57 14.30
C LEU A 32 -9.92 -38.04 14.25
N VAL A 33 -9.50 -38.83 15.25
CA VAL A 33 -9.85 -40.26 15.32
C VAL A 33 -11.05 -40.49 16.23
N ALA A 34 -12.11 -41.03 15.64
CA ALA A 34 -13.38 -41.35 16.31
C ALA A 34 -13.96 -40.24 17.20
N PRO A 35 -14.01 -38.97 16.75
CA PRO A 35 -14.72 -37.95 17.49
C PRO A 35 -16.23 -38.29 17.51
N GLY A 36 -16.89 -38.04 18.63
CA GLY A 36 -18.35 -37.89 18.63
C GLY A 36 -18.74 -36.66 17.78
N PRO A 37 -19.99 -36.60 17.27
CA PRO A 37 -20.42 -35.54 16.33
C PRO A 37 -20.19 -34.13 16.91
N ALA A 38 -20.54 -33.91 18.18
CA ALA A 38 -20.33 -32.62 18.85
C ALA A 38 -18.85 -32.19 18.88
N LEU A 39 -17.92 -33.12 19.03
CA LEU A 39 -16.48 -32.81 19.05
C LEU A 39 -15.95 -32.53 17.64
N ALA A 40 -16.40 -33.28 16.64
CA ALA A 40 -16.01 -33.04 15.25
C ALA A 40 -16.40 -31.61 14.81
N ASP A 41 -17.65 -31.22 15.08
CA ASP A 41 -18.17 -29.89 14.74
C ASP A 41 -17.45 -28.78 15.49
N ALA A 42 -17.22 -28.97 16.80
CA ALA A 42 -16.53 -28.00 17.63
C ALA A 42 -15.07 -27.78 17.17
N VAL A 43 -14.36 -28.85 16.79
CA VAL A 43 -12.98 -28.74 16.30
C VAL A 43 -12.93 -28.09 14.92
N SER A 44 -13.83 -28.47 14.00
CA SER A 44 -13.94 -27.84 12.69
C SER A 44 -14.15 -26.32 12.82
N THR A 45 -15.14 -25.92 13.62
CA THR A 45 -15.44 -24.50 13.91
C THR A 45 -14.25 -23.78 14.56
N ALA A 46 -13.54 -24.42 15.49
CA ALA A 46 -12.42 -23.79 16.17
C ALA A 46 -11.20 -23.58 15.25
N LEU A 47 -11.02 -24.45 14.24
CA LEU A 47 -9.87 -24.47 13.34
C LEU A 47 -10.12 -23.82 11.98
N GLU A 48 -11.38 -23.57 11.60
CA GLU A 48 -11.76 -22.83 10.38
C GLU A 48 -11.01 -21.49 10.24
N PRO A 49 -10.87 -20.63 11.27
CA PRO A 49 -10.14 -19.37 11.14
C PRO A 49 -8.64 -19.51 10.85
N TRP A 50 -8.09 -20.73 10.96
CA TRP A 50 -6.68 -21.03 10.66
C TRP A 50 -6.49 -21.66 9.28
N GLY A 51 -7.57 -21.85 8.51
CA GLY A 51 -7.51 -22.53 7.21
C GLY A 51 -7.06 -23.99 7.33
N VAL A 52 -7.28 -24.62 8.50
CA VAL A 52 -6.88 -26.00 8.75
C VAL A 52 -8.00 -26.94 8.32
N ALA A 53 -7.71 -27.86 7.40
CA ALA A 53 -8.65 -28.89 6.99
C ALA A 53 -8.75 -29.98 8.07
N VAL A 54 -9.96 -30.28 8.53
CA VAL A 54 -10.21 -31.33 9.52
C VAL A 54 -10.79 -32.56 8.82
N ASP A 55 -10.08 -33.68 8.92
CA ASP A 55 -10.51 -34.99 8.40
C ASP A 55 -10.88 -35.91 9.56
N VAL A 56 -11.92 -36.72 9.42
CA VAL A 56 -12.38 -37.65 10.45
C VAL A 56 -12.00 -39.08 10.04
N ALA A 57 -11.25 -39.75 10.90
CA ALA A 57 -10.91 -41.15 10.75
C ALA A 57 -11.79 -42.02 11.67
N PRO A 58 -12.22 -43.21 11.19
CA PRO A 58 -12.99 -44.15 12.01
C PRO A 58 -12.17 -44.63 13.21
N ALA A 59 -12.86 -45.17 14.22
CA ALA A 59 -12.23 -45.78 15.39
C ALA A 59 -11.26 -46.89 14.99
N GLY A 60 -9.97 -46.59 15.05
CA GLY A 60 -8.90 -47.57 15.22
C GLY A 60 -8.26 -47.31 16.58
N SER A 61 -7.88 -48.35 17.33
CA SER A 61 -7.22 -48.13 18.62
C SER A 61 -5.82 -47.57 18.35
N LEU A 62 -5.71 -46.24 18.31
CA LEU A 62 -4.44 -45.58 18.53
C LEU A 62 -3.88 -45.99 19.89
N GLY A 63 -4.74 -46.42 20.82
CA GLY A 63 -4.36 -46.89 22.15
C GLY A 63 -4.03 -45.72 23.06
N ASP A 64 -3.82 -46.06 24.33
CA ASP A 64 -3.56 -45.15 25.44
C ASP A 64 -2.12 -45.24 25.95
N ALA A 65 -1.37 -46.26 25.51
CA ALA A 65 0.02 -46.48 25.90
C ALA A 65 1.04 -46.00 24.85
N LEU A 66 1.96 -45.15 25.28
CA LEU A 66 3.22 -44.92 24.57
C LEU A 66 4.15 -46.14 24.72
N PRO A 67 5.01 -46.45 23.72
CA PRO A 67 5.20 -45.75 22.45
C PRO A 67 4.27 -46.23 21.32
N GLY A 68 3.40 -47.22 21.58
CA GLY A 68 2.53 -47.83 20.56
C GLY A 68 1.58 -46.83 19.89
N ALA A 69 1.03 -45.89 20.67
CA ALA A 69 0.14 -44.87 20.16
C ALA A 69 0.81 -43.90 19.18
N ALA A 70 2.02 -43.46 19.49
CA ALA A 70 2.82 -42.60 18.60
C ALA A 70 3.07 -43.26 17.23
N ARG A 71 3.45 -44.55 17.21
CA ARG A 71 3.70 -45.29 15.96
C ARG A 71 2.46 -45.40 15.08
N ARG A 72 1.30 -45.66 15.68
CA ARG A 72 0.03 -45.74 14.95
C ARG A 72 -0.42 -44.37 14.44
N ALA A 73 -0.28 -43.33 15.26
CA ALA A 73 -0.57 -41.95 14.87
C ALA A 73 0.32 -41.49 13.70
N ARG A 74 1.63 -41.78 13.73
CA ARG A 74 2.56 -41.54 12.62
C ARG A 74 2.13 -42.23 11.33
N THR A 75 1.73 -43.49 11.44
CA THR A 75 1.26 -44.27 10.28
C THR A 75 0.00 -43.65 9.68
N LEU A 76 -0.93 -43.20 10.54
CA LEU A 76 -2.16 -42.54 10.11
C LEU A 76 -1.89 -41.18 9.47
N ALA A 77 -1.04 -40.35 10.09
CA ALA A 77 -0.63 -39.04 9.58
C ALA A 77 -0.07 -39.16 8.15
N ARG A 78 0.84 -40.12 7.92
CA ARG A 78 1.42 -40.37 6.60
C ARG A 78 0.38 -40.82 5.58
N ARG A 79 -0.53 -41.72 5.95
CA ARG A 79 -1.58 -42.23 5.04
C ARG A 79 -2.57 -41.14 4.64
N ARG A 80 -2.86 -40.18 5.52
CA ARG A 80 -3.82 -39.09 5.28
C ARG A 80 -3.17 -37.77 4.87
N GLN A 81 -1.84 -37.74 4.77
CA GLN A 81 -1.05 -36.53 4.57
C GLN A 81 -1.45 -35.43 5.58
N ALA A 82 -1.59 -35.81 6.84
CA ALA A 82 -1.95 -34.90 7.92
C ALA A 82 -0.69 -34.34 8.61
N ASP A 83 -0.72 -33.06 8.94
CA ASP A 83 0.27 -32.39 9.77
C ASP A 83 0.13 -32.78 11.25
N ALA A 84 -1.08 -33.12 11.69
CA ALA A 84 -1.30 -33.65 13.04
C ALA A 84 -2.44 -34.67 13.11
N VAL A 85 -2.37 -35.54 14.11
CA VAL A 85 -3.42 -36.53 14.44
C VAL A 85 -3.84 -36.33 15.88
N ALA A 86 -5.13 -36.17 16.13
CA ALA A 86 -5.69 -36.01 17.46
C ALA A 86 -6.72 -37.09 17.79
N TRP A 87 -6.70 -37.57 19.03
CA TRP A 87 -7.63 -38.58 19.52
C TRP A 87 -7.88 -38.43 21.02
N ILE A 88 -8.97 -39.02 21.51
CA ILE A 88 -9.24 -39.13 22.94
C ILE A 88 -8.99 -40.57 23.36
N SER A 89 -8.25 -40.75 24.45
CA SER A 89 -8.13 -42.03 25.14
C SER A 89 -8.91 -42.00 26.45
N THR A 90 -9.48 -43.14 26.83
CA THR A 90 -10.14 -43.35 28.12
C THR A 90 -9.53 -44.57 28.78
N ASN A 91 -9.10 -44.44 30.03
CA ASN A 91 -8.60 -45.54 30.86
C ASN A 91 -9.23 -45.47 32.26
N ALA A 92 -8.79 -46.33 33.18
CA ALA A 92 -9.29 -46.34 34.56
C ALA A 92 -9.01 -45.03 35.32
N ASP A 93 -7.96 -44.30 34.92
CA ASP A 93 -7.52 -43.05 35.58
C ASP A 93 -8.20 -41.80 35.00
N GLY A 94 -9.00 -41.94 33.93
CA GLY A 94 -9.78 -40.88 33.33
C GLY A 94 -9.68 -40.81 31.81
N ALA A 95 -9.85 -39.60 31.26
CA ALA A 95 -9.77 -39.35 29.83
C ALA A 95 -8.66 -38.33 29.52
N ALA A 96 -8.01 -38.47 28.37
CA ALA A 96 -7.02 -37.52 27.89
C ALA A 96 -7.17 -37.27 26.40
N VAL A 97 -6.95 -36.03 25.98
CA VAL A 97 -6.80 -35.68 24.57
C VAL A 97 -5.33 -35.74 24.19
N TRP A 98 -5.03 -36.46 23.12
CA TRP A 98 -3.70 -36.67 22.59
C TRP A 98 -3.56 -35.97 21.24
N ILE A 99 -2.38 -35.41 20.98
CA ILE A 99 -1.99 -34.87 19.69
C ILE A 99 -0.62 -35.43 19.32
N TYR A 100 -0.53 -35.97 18.12
CA TYR A 100 0.71 -36.27 17.43
C TYR A 100 0.99 -35.19 16.38
N ASP A 101 2.17 -34.57 16.44
CA ASP A 101 2.67 -33.61 15.43
C ASP A 101 3.58 -34.37 14.44
N ALA A 102 3.18 -34.43 13.17
CA ALA A 102 3.92 -35.16 12.14
C ALA A 102 5.24 -34.50 11.74
N ARG A 103 5.40 -33.20 12.01
CA ARG A 103 6.59 -32.42 11.64
C ARG A 103 7.69 -32.51 12.69
N SER A 104 7.32 -32.45 13.97
CA SER A 104 8.29 -32.62 15.07
C SER A 104 8.43 -34.08 15.53
N ASP A 105 7.50 -34.94 15.12
CA ASP A 105 7.41 -36.34 15.53
C ASP A 105 7.15 -36.52 17.05
N ASP A 106 6.53 -35.51 17.68
CA ASP A 106 6.20 -35.49 19.10
C ASP A 106 4.75 -35.90 19.38
N VAL A 107 4.52 -36.39 20.60
CA VAL A 107 3.19 -36.67 21.14
C VAL A 107 2.99 -35.91 22.44
N VAL A 108 1.87 -35.20 22.55
CA VAL A 108 1.46 -34.50 23.77
C VAL A 108 0.08 -34.98 24.19
N ALA A 109 -0.09 -35.24 25.48
CA ALA A 109 -1.36 -35.60 26.09
C ALA A 109 -1.80 -34.52 27.08
N ARG A 110 -3.11 -34.26 27.16
CA ARG A 110 -3.69 -33.41 28.20
C ARG A 110 -4.91 -34.09 28.82
N PRO A 111 -4.97 -34.23 30.16
CA PRO A 111 -6.14 -34.75 30.84
C PRO A 111 -7.40 -33.95 30.53
N LEU A 112 -8.51 -34.64 30.40
CA LEU A 112 -9.85 -34.07 30.24
C LEU A 112 -10.58 -34.15 31.59
N ALA A 113 -11.37 -33.12 31.90
CA ALA A 113 -12.17 -33.09 33.11
C ALA A 113 -13.35 -34.07 33.07
N VAL A 114 -13.83 -34.40 31.88
CA VAL A 114 -14.99 -35.26 31.65
C VAL A 114 -14.65 -36.27 30.56
N ALA A 115 -14.97 -37.54 30.80
CA ALA A 115 -14.81 -38.59 29.81
C ALA A 115 -15.95 -38.53 28.75
N PRO A 116 -15.70 -38.94 27.50
CA PRO A 116 -16.75 -39.08 26.51
C PRO A 116 -17.91 -39.99 26.99
N PRO A 117 -19.16 -39.76 26.52
CA PRO A 117 -19.56 -38.80 25.49
C PRO A 117 -19.54 -37.35 25.99
N LEU A 118 -19.01 -36.45 25.15
CA LEU A 118 -18.93 -35.02 25.47
C LEU A 118 -20.21 -34.32 25.03
N ASP A 119 -20.81 -33.53 25.92
CA ASP A 119 -21.83 -32.56 25.53
C ASP A 119 -21.21 -31.41 24.70
N PRO A 120 -22.03 -30.54 24.07
CA PRO A 120 -21.51 -29.46 23.23
C PRO A 120 -20.56 -28.50 23.95
N ALA A 121 -20.77 -28.22 25.24
CA ALA A 121 -19.93 -27.30 26.01
C ALA A 121 -18.56 -27.91 26.29
N HIS A 122 -18.52 -29.18 26.70
CA HIS A 122 -17.28 -29.91 26.92
C HIS A 122 -16.54 -30.15 25.60
N ALA A 123 -17.25 -30.44 24.50
CA ALA A 123 -16.68 -30.56 23.16
C ALA A 123 -15.97 -29.26 22.70
N ALA A 124 -16.58 -28.10 22.92
CA ALA A 124 -15.97 -26.80 22.63
C ALA A 124 -14.71 -26.54 23.48
N ALA A 125 -14.73 -26.91 24.77
CA ALA A 125 -13.56 -26.80 25.64
C ALA A 125 -12.40 -27.70 25.18
N VAL A 126 -12.69 -28.93 24.72
CA VAL A 126 -11.70 -29.83 24.12
C VAL A 126 -11.17 -29.24 22.81
N ALA A 127 -12.03 -28.69 21.96
CA ALA A 127 -11.63 -28.05 20.71
C ALA A 127 -10.68 -26.86 20.93
N LEU A 128 -10.95 -26.01 21.92
CA LEU A 128 -10.04 -24.92 22.31
C LEU A 128 -8.71 -25.43 22.87
N THR A 129 -8.76 -26.53 23.62
CA THR A 129 -7.56 -27.20 24.13
C THR A 129 -6.71 -27.74 22.97
N LEU A 130 -7.33 -28.43 22.01
CA LEU A 130 -6.70 -28.91 20.78
C LEU A 130 -6.08 -27.76 19.99
N LYS A 131 -6.85 -26.68 19.76
CA LYS A 131 -6.36 -25.47 19.10
C LYS A 131 -5.13 -24.91 19.81
N THR A 132 -5.16 -24.81 21.14
CA THR A 132 -4.03 -24.29 21.93
C THR A 132 -2.79 -25.18 21.83
N LEU A 133 -2.97 -26.51 21.89
CA LEU A 133 -1.87 -27.46 21.72
C LEU A 133 -1.31 -27.41 20.30
N LEU A 134 -2.16 -27.34 19.28
CA LEU A 134 -1.74 -27.17 17.89
C LEU A 134 -0.93 -25.88 17.71
N ARG A 135 -1.33 -24.76 18.34
CA ARG A 135 -0.57 -23.49 18.30
C ARG A 135 0.87 -23.61 18.80
N LYS A 136 1.09 -24.49 19.78
CA LYS A 136 2.41 -24.75 20.35
C LYS A 136 3.20 -25.79 19.56
N SER A 137 2.52 -26.58 18.74
CA SER A 137 3.10 -27.55 17.83
C SER A 137 3.58 -26.86 16.54
N ARG A 138 4.51 -27.49 15.80
CA ARG A 138 4.92 -27.01 14.47
C ARG A 138 3.86 -27.32 13.40
N ALA A 139 2.83 -28.08 13.76
CA ALA A 139 1.68 -28.38 12.90
C ALA A 139 0.69 -27.22 12.76
N ALA A 140 0.74 -26.19 13.63
CA ALA A 140 -0.02 -24.98 13.35
C ALA A 140 0.57 -24.28 12.10
N PRO A 141 -0.26 -23.94 11.10
CA PRO A 141 0.19 -23.01 10.08
C PRO A 141 0.69 -21.72 10.77
N PRO A 142 1.69 -21.02 10.20
CA PRO A 142 2.10 -19.74 10.73
C PRO A 142 0.85 -18.89 10.99
N PRO A 143 0.76 -18.17 12.12
CA PRO A 143 -0.45 -17.42 12.45
C PRO A 143 -0.84 -16.61 11.21
N PRO A 144 -2.13 -16.56 10.84
CA PRO A 144 -2.54 -15.70 9.75
C PRO A 144 -1.96 -14.34 10.07
N THR A 145 -1.05 -13.87 9.21
CA THR A 145 -0.46 -12.54 9.35
C THR A 145 -1.65 -11.62 9.52
N SER A 146 -1.79 -11.07 10.73
CA SER A 146 -2.74 -9.98 10.97
C SER A 146 -2.58 -9.06 9.78
N THR A 147 -3.66 -8.89 9.01
CA THR A 147 -3.71 -7.98 7.86
C THR A 147 -3.70 -6.55 8.39
N ALA A 148 -2.66 -6.21 9.14
CA ALA A 148 -2.19 -4.85 9.21
C ALA A 148 -2.10 -4.39 7.75
N PRO A 149 -2.75 -3.26 7.39
CA PRO A 149 -2.86 -2.85 6.01
C PRO A 149 -1.46 -2.87 5.40
N ALA A 150 -1.29 -3.70 4.36
CA ALA A 150 0.01 -3.89 3.72
C ALA A 150 0.57 -2.52 3.36
N ARG A 151 1.62 -2.10 4.06
CA ARG A 151 2.32 -0.85 3.75
C ARG A 151 3.15 -1.12 2.50
N SER A 152 2.62 -0.72 1.35
CA SER A 152 3.41 -0.70 0.13
C SER A 152 4.13 0.63 0.02
N VAL A 153 5.42 0.58 -0.36
CA VAL A 153 6.20 1.75 -0.77
C VAL A 153 6.40 1.65 -2.27
N GLY A 154 5.99 2.67 -3.01
CA GLY A 154 6.18 2.76 -4.46
C GLY A 154 7.05 3.96 -4.82
N ILE A 155 7.84 3.82 -5.89
CA ILE A 155 8.57 4.92 -6.51
C ILE A 155 8.15 5.00 -7.96
N ASP A 156 7.58 6.14 -8.34
CA ASP A 156 7.07 6.40 -9.68
C ASP A 156 7.79 7.59 -10.29
N SER A 157 8.02 7.55 -11.60
CA SER A 157 8.45 8.72 -12.35
C SER A 157 7.23 9.49 -12.86
N ALA A 158 7.32 10.81 -12.90
CA ALA A 158 6.21 11.68 -13.28
C ALA A 158 6.62 12.70 -14.35
N ALA A 159 5.72 12.95 -15.30
CA ALA A 159 5.79 14.06 -16.24
C ALA A 159 4.48 14.82 -16.20
N ALA A 160 4.53 16.16 -16.06
CA ALA A 160 3.33 16.98 -16.01
C ALA A 160 3.43 18.25 -16.85
N VAL A 161 2.28 18.68 -17.37
CA VAL A 161 2.10 20.00 -17.98
C VAL A 161 1.06 20.76 -17.19
N ARG A 162 1.37 21.99 -16.78
CA ARG A 162 0.46 22.90 -16.07
C ARG A 162 0.27 24.18 -16.87
N ALA A 163 -0.98 24.65 -16.99
CA ALA A 163 -1.30 25.92 -17.65
C ALA A 163 -1.97 26.90 -16.67
N ARG A 164 -1.56 28.16 -16.75
CA ARG A 164 -2.01 29.26 -15.88
C ARG A 164 -2.53 30.45 -16.74
N PRO A 165 -3.85 30.66 -16.81
CA PRO A 165 -4.45 31.77 -17.55
C PRO A 165 -4.64 33.01 -16.66
N GLY A 166 -3.79 34.03 -16.81
CA GLY A 166 -3.89 35.27 -16.03
C GLY A 166 -5.22 35.99 -16.27
N ALA A 167 -6.07 36.06 -15.24
CA ALA A 167 -7.40 36.65 -15.29
C ALA A 167 -7.63 37.78 -14.26
N GLY A 168 -6.58 38.25 -13.58
CA GLY A 168 -6.67 39.37 -12.63
C GLY A 168 -7.51 39.10 -11.37
N VAL A 169 -7.84 37.83 -11.10
CA VAL A 169 -8.61 37.39 -9.92
C VAL A 169 -7.68 36.94 -8.79
N PRO A 170 -8.05 37.06 -7.50
CA PRO A 170 -7.19 36.68 -6.37
C PRO A 170 -6.80 35.20 -6.35
N VAL A 171 -7.65 34.35 -6.92
CA VAL A 171 -7.44 32.90 -7.02
C VAL A 171 -7.56 32.50 -8.48
N GLU A 172 -6.49 31.94 -9.03
CA GLU A 172 -6.39 31.64 -10.45
C GLU A 172 -6.48 30.13 -10.70
N PRO A 173 -7.42 29.68 -11.56
CA PRO A 173 -7.56 28.27 -11.89
C PRO A 173 -6.38 27.80 -12.75
N ARG A 174 -5.93 26.58 -12.53
CA ARG A 174 -4.79 25.96 -13.21
C ARG A 174 -5.14 24.52 -13.55
N LEU A 175 -4.89 24.11 -14.79
CA LEU A 175 -5.13 22.73 -15.22
C LEU A 175 -3.80 22.00 -15.31
N ALA A 176 -3.80 20.74 -14.90
CA ALA A 176 -2.64 19.86 -14.98
C ALA A 176 -3.00 18.49 -15.55
N LEU A 177 -2.15 18.00 -16.43
CA LEU A 177 -2.13 16.61 -16.87
C LEU A 177 -0.80 16.01 -16.43
N THR A 178 -0.85 14.85 -15.78
CA THR A 178 0.33 14.14 -15.29
C THR A 178 0.28 12.69 -15.75
N ALA A 179 1.38 12.20 -16.29
CA ALA A 179 1.61 10.77 -16.50
C ALA A 179 2.57 10.25 -15.44
N LEU A 180 2.20 9.14 -14.79
CA LEU A 180 3.05 8.38 -13.88
C LEU A 180 3.43 7.06 -14.55
N TRP A 181 4.70 6.67 -14.48
CA TRP A 181 5.17 5.37 -14.96
C TRP A 181 6.08 4.69 -13.93
N GLY A 182 5.87 3.37 -13.78
CA GLY A 182 6.59 2.49 -12.83
C GLY A 182 6.93 1.13 -13.44
N SER A 183 7.24 0.12 -12.63
CA SER A 183 7.65 -1.24 -13.05
C SER A 183 6.55 -2.08 -13.72
N GLY A 184 5.93 -1.55 -14.78
CA GLY A 184 5.00 -2.28 -15.64
C GLY A 184 3.62 -1.63 -15.82
N TRP A 185 3.39 -0.40 -15.33
CA TRP A 185 2.09 0.27 -15.46
C TRP A 185 2.24 1.76 -15.79
N LEU A 186 1.22 2.31 -16.45
CA LEU A 186 1.06 3.74 -16.75
C LEU A 186 -0.22 4.26 -16.10
N VAL A 187 -0.15 5.38 -15.39
CA VAL A 187 -1.33 6.09 -14.87
C VAL A 187 -1.39 7.48 -15.42
N ALA A 188 -2.56 7.86 -15.94
CA ALA A 188 -2.85 9.24 -16.28
C ALA A 188 -3.64 9.90 -15.14
N ILE A 189 -3.24 11.11 -14.78
CA ILE A 189 -3.86 11.92 -13.75
C ILE A 189 -4.25 13.24 -14.38
N ALA A 190 -5.52 13.61 -14.22
CA ALA A 190 -6.00 14.94 -14.53
C ALA A 190 -6.29 15.68 -13.23
N GLY A 191 -5.87 16.93 -13.14
CA GLY A 191 -6.03 17.74 -11.94
C GLY A 191 -6.43 19.16 -12.26
N ALA A 192 -7.27 19.72 -11.39
CA ALA A 192 -7.52 21.14 -11.33
C ALA A 192 -6.89 21.68 -10.04
N SER A 193 -6.14 22.76 -10.17
CA SER A 193 -5.50 23.43 -9.05
C SER A 193 -5.88 24.89 -9.04
N ALA A 194 -5.74 25.50 -7.88
CA ALA A 194 -5.94 26.92 -7.71
C ALA A 194 -4.76 27.48 -6.94
N GLY A 195 -4.29 28.65 -7.35
CA GLY A 195 -3.20 29.33 -6.68
C GLY A 195 -3.43 30.83 -6.60
N PRO A 196 -2.61 31.57 -5.84
CA PRO A 196 -2.69 33.02 -5.79
C PRO A 196 -2.58 33.58 -7.21
N GLY A 197 -3.53 34.41 -7.59
CA GLY A 197 -3.48 35.15 -8.85
C GLY A 197 -2.37 36.19 -8.81
N ILE A 198 -1.80 36.46 -9.98
CA ILE A 198 -0.88 37.58 -10.16
C ILE A 198 -1.70 38.68 -10.83
N ARG A 199 -1.80 39.82 -10.15
CA ARG A 199 -2.38 41.02 -10.72
C ARG A 199 -1.26 41.86 -11.31
N VAL A 200 -1.39 42.21 -12.58
CA VAL A 200 -0.52 43.14 -13.28
C VAL A 200 -1.30 44.45 -13.36
N ASP A 201 -1.29 45.20 -12.27
CA ASP A 201 -1.96 46.50 -12.18
C ASP A 201 -0.91 47.58 -11.94
N GLU A 202 -0.22 47.99 -13.00
CA GLU A 202 0.43 49.30 -13.02
C GLU A 202 -0.37 50.28 -13.88
N VAL A 203 -0.42 51.54 -13.43
CA VAL A 203 -1.15 52.65 -14.07
C VAL A 203 -0.83 52.80 -15.56
N ARG A 204 0.37 52.36 -15.99
CA ARG A 204 0.89 52.57 -17.35
C ARG A 204 0.87 51.32 -18.23
N PHE A 205 0.51 50.14 -17.70
CA PHE A 205 0.61 48.89 -18.45
C PHE A 205 -0.66 48.05 -18.28
N VAL A 206 -1.26 47.67 -19.40
CA VAL A 206 -2.41 46.75 -19.43
C VAL A 206 -1.99 45.51 -20.19
N GLY A 207 -2.05 44.35 -19.54
CA GLY A 207 -1.57 43.11 -20.15
C GLY A 207 -2.04 41.86 -19.46
N ARG A 208 -1.62 40.73 -20.03
CA ARG A 208 -1.89 39.37 -19.60
C ARG A 208 -0.58 38.64 -19.37
N TYR A 209 -0.48 38.01 -18.22
CA TYR A 209 0.58 37.06 -17.90
C TYR A 209 0.09 35.63 -18.13
N THR A 210 0.91 34.80 -18.75
CA THR A 210 0.67 33.37 -18.90
C THR A 210 1.90 32.58 -18.47
N ASP A 211 1.67 31.43 -17.84
CA ASP A 211 2.72 30.49 -17.44
C ASP A 211 2.33 29.07 -17.84
N THR A 212 3.23 28.39 -18.54
CA THR A 212 3.14 26.99 -18.89
C THR A 212 4.33 26.26 -18.30
N THR A 213 4.08 25.28 -17.43
CA THR A 213 5.14 24.56 -16.72
C THR A 213 5.24 23.13 -17.22
N GLY A 214 6.44 22.68 -17.58
CA GLY A 214 6.78 21.27 -17.76
C GLY A 214 7.54 20.75 -16.55
N ILE A 215 7.16 19.58 -16.03
CA ILE A 215 7.73 18.99 -14.82
C ILE A 215 8.18 17.56 -15.09
N VAL A 216 9.37 17.18 -14.61
CA VAL A 216 9.86 15.79 -14.61
C VAL A 216 10.45 15.47 -13.24
N GLY A 217 10.00 14.38 -12.61
CA GLY A 217 10.49 14.03 -11.27
C GLY A 217 10.12 12.65 -10.77
N ALA A 218 10.38 12.45 -9.49
CA ALA A 218 10.09 11.22 -8.76
C ALA A 218 9.04 11.45 -7.69
N ARG A 219 8.19 10.43 -7.48
CA ARG A 219 7.17 10.38 -6.45
C ARG A 219 7.39 9.14 -5.61
N VAL A 220 7.46 9.31 -4.29
CA VAL A 220 7.47 8.22 -3.33
C VAL A 220 6.10 8.17 -2.67
N GLN A 221 5.46 7.01 -2.67
CA GLN A 221 4.13 6.85 -2.09
C GLN A 221 4.07 5.68 -1.12
N THR A 222 3.30 5.85 -0.06
CA THR A 222 2.98 4.83 0.94
C THR A 222 1.48 4.63 1.00
N ARG A 223 1.02 3.37 1.00
CA ARG A 223 -0.42 3.06 1.12
C ARG A 223 -0.73 2.35 2.43
N ALA A 224 -1.87 2.68 3.03
CA ALA A 224 -2.45 1.98 4.16
C ALA A 224 -3.96 1.83 3.93
N GLY A 225 -4.38 0.66 3.44
CA GLY A 225 -5.77 0.41 3.05
C GLY A 225 -6.19 1.28 1.86
N ARG A 226 -7.23 2.10 2.04
CA ARG A 226 -7.72 3.04 1.01
C ARG A 226 -6.96 4.36 0.99
N LEU A 227 -6.14 4.65 1.99
CA LEU A 227 -5.40 5.92 2.10
C LEU A 227 -4.02 5.77 1.47
N ALA A 228 -3.62 6.77 0.69
CA ALA A 228 -2.27 6.92 0.17
C ALA A 228 -1.69 8.27 0.59
N LEU A 229 -0.43 8.26 1.01
CA LEU A 229 0.38 9.44 1.25
C LEU A 229 1.55 9.42 0.26
N ALA A 230 1.87 10.56 -0.34
CA ALA A 230 3.01 10.65 -1.25
C ALA A 230 3.78 11.95 -1.07
N GLY A 231 5.10 11.85 -1.23
CA GLY A 231 6.00 12.98 -1.40
C GLY A 231 6.59 12.97 -2.80
N GLN A 232 6.85 14.15 -3.36
CA GLN A 232 7.42 14.29 -4.70
C GLN A 232 8.53 15.35 -4.74
N ALA A 233 9.51 15.10 -5.59
CA ALA A 233 10.55 16.05 -5.94
C ALA A 233 10.80 16.00 -7.46
N ALA A 234 10.86 17.18 -8.08
CA ALA A 234 10.95 17.28 -9.53
C ALA A 234 11.79 18.49 -9.98
N ALA A 235 12.31 18.39 -11.20
CA ALA A 235 12.79 19.54 -11.95
C ALA A 235 11.62 20.12 -12.76
N ALA A 236 11.50 21.44 -12.79
CA ALA A 236 10.45 22.15 -13.49
C ALA A 236 11.02 23.21 -14.42
N LEU A 237 10.33 23.45 -15.53
CA LEU A 237 10.64 24.49 -16.50
C LEU A 237 9.39 25.32 -16.76
N HIS A 238 9.41 26.57 -16.33
CA HIS A 238 8.33 27.53 -16.56
C HIS A 238 8.60 28.29 -17.84
N VAL A 239 7.64 28.28 -18.75
CA VAL A 239 7.63 29.07 -19.98
C VAL A 239 6.58 30.15 -19.80
N THR A 240 7.04 31.37 -19.58
CA THR A 240 6.21 32.51 -19.20
C THR A 240 6.14 33.52 -20.33
N ALA A 241 4.96 34.11 -20.54
CA ALA A 241 4.77 35.18 -21.50
C ALA A 241 3.97 36.34 -20.88
N LEU A 242 4.41 37.56 -21.16
CA LEU A 242 3.75 38.80 -20.81
C LEU A 242 3.40 39.54 -22.09
N ASP A 243 2.10 39.64 -22.35
CA ASP A 243 1.51 40.28 -23.53
C ASP A 243 0.71 41.50 -23.10
N GLY A 244 0.92 42.66 -23.72
CA GLY A 244 0.16 43.85 -23.34
C GLY A 244 0.46 45.08 -24.20
N ALA A 245 0.01 46.24 -23.71
CA ALA A 245 0.26 47.53 -24.32
C ALA A 245 0.54 48.60 -23.26
N LEU A 246 1.32 49.60 -23.67
CA LEU A 246 1.49 50.87 -22.98
C LEU A 246 0.55 51.90 -23.63
N PRO A 247 -0.60 52.24 -23.00
CA PRO A 247 -1.59 53.13 -23.61
C PRO A 247 -0.99 54.50 -23.93
N ASP A 248 -0.18 55.05 -23.02
CA ASP A 248 0.43 56.38 -23.16
C ASP A 248 1.46 56.48 -24.29
N ALA A 249 1.99 55.35 -24.75
CA ALA A 249 3.05 55.29 -25.77
C ALA A 249 2.61 54.60 -27.07
N ASP A 250 1.33 54.20 -27.18
CA ASP A 250 0.77 53.40 -28.27
C ASP A 250 1.67 52.22 -28.69
N ARG A 251 2.28 51.55 -27.69
CA ARG A 251 3.28 50.51 -27.92
C ARG A 251 2.82 49.17 -27.40
N ARG A 252 2.81 48.16 -28.27
CA ARG A 252 2.61 46.75 -27.87
C ARG A 252 3.88 46.15 -27.28
N VAL A 253 3.70 45.29 -26.29
CA VAL A 253 4.77 44.62 -25.54
C VAL A 253 4.51 43.13 -25.57
N HIS A 254 5.53 42.37 -25.94
CA HIS A 254 5.57 40.91 -25.84
C HIS A 254 6.91 40.51 -25.25
N ILE A 255 6.89 39.82 -24.10
CA ILE A 255 8.10 39.31 -23.44
C ILE A 255 7.88 37.85 -23.12
N ARG A 256 8.81 36.98 -23.53
CA ARG A 256 8.80 35.55 -23.21
C ARG A 256 10.07 35.16 -22.47
N ARG A 257 9.94 34.31 -21.44
CA ARG A 257 11.07 33.79 -20.66
C ARG A 257 10.93 32.30 -20.39
N VAL A 258 12.08 31.70 -20.08
CA VAL A 258 12.20 30.30 -19.66
C VAL A 258 12.92 30.28 -18.32
N ASN A 259 12.27 29.71 -17.30
CA ASN A 259 12.71 29.79 -15.92
C ASN A 259 12.80 28.38 -15.33
N PRO A 260 14.02 27.88 -15.05
CA PRO A 260 14.17 26.59 -14.38
C PRO A 260 13.83 26.72 -12.89
N ALA A 261 13.24 25.65 -12.35
CA ALA A 261 12.81 25.56 -10.97
C ALA A 261 13.00 24.17 -10.40
N VAL A 262 12.98 24.09 -9.07
CA VAL A 262 12.86 22.83 -8.31
C VAL A 262 11.46 22.78 -7.72
N SER A 263 10.73 21.71 -7.97
CA SER A 263 9.36 21.51 -7.48
C SER A 263 9.35 20.46 -6.36
N LEU A 264 8.66 20.78 -5.27
CA LEU A 264 8.42 19.87 -4.15
C LEU A 264 6.93 19.79 -3.86
N GLY A 265 6.46 18.63 -3.41
CA GLY A 265 5.07 18.49 -3.02
C GLY A 265 4.79 17.29 -2.14
N ALA A 266 3.63 17.36 -1.50
CA ALA A 266 3.04 16.27 -0.75
C ALA A 266 1.57 16.10 -1.16
N SER A 267 1.09 14.87 -1.14
CA SER A 267 -0.31 14.58 -1.44
C SER A 267 -0.89 13.50 -0.54
N VAL A 268 -2.18 13.60 -0.29
CA VAL A 268 -3.01 12.56 0.32
C VAL A 268 -4.10 12.17 -0.67
N ALA A 269 -4.36 10.87 -0.79
CA ALA A 269 -5.40 10.37 -1.67
C ALA A 269 -6.20 9.25 -1.01
N VAL A 270 -7.44 9.10 -1.43
CA VAL A 270 -8.33 8.02 -1.02
C VAL A 270 -8.78 7.25 -2.26
N ALA A 271 -8.64 5.93 -2.20
CA ALA A 271 -9.17 5.01 -3.19
C ALA A 271 -10.70 5.09 -3.19
N ILE A 272 -11.29 5.55 -4.29
CA ILE A 272 -12.74 5.61 -4.47
C ILE A 272 -13.26 4.37 -5.21
N ALA A 273 -12.42 3.75 -6.04
CA ALA A 273 -12.66 2.48 -6.73
C ALA A 273 -11.33 1.70 -6.85
N PRO A 274 -11.34 0.43 -7.32
CA PRO A 274 -10.12 -0.34 -7.55
C PRO A 274 -9.13 0.35 -8.50
N GLU A 275 -9.63 1.04 -9.54
CA GLU A 275 -8.81 1.77 -10.52
C GLU A 275 -8.80 3.30 -10.33
N ALA A 276 -9.50 3.86 -9.34
CA ALA A 276 -9.67 5.31 -9.21
C ALA A 276 -9.36 5.87 -7.81
N GLU A 277 -8.70 7.03 -7.79
CA GLU A 277 -8.30 7.73 -6.56
C GLU A 277 -8.59 9.22 -6.64
N LEU A 278 -9.16 9.77 -5.57
CA LEU A 278 -9.35 11.20 -5.38
C LEU A 278 -8.34 11.70 -4.36
N GLY A 279 -7.63 12.79 -4.67
CA GLY A 279 -6.59 13.29 -3.79
C GLY A 279 -6.49 14.81 -3.71
N LEU A 280 -5.83 15.24 -2.64
CA LEU A 280 -5.39 16.60 -2.39
C LEU A 280 -3.87 16.65 -2.48
N ARG A 281 -3.34 17.67 -3.15
CA ARG A 281 -1.90 17.96 -3.23
C ARG A 281 -1.63 19.37 -2.75
N VAL A 282 -0.55 19.54 -2.01
CA VAL A 282 0.08 20.83 -1.72
C VAL A 282 1.50 20.77 -2.25
N GLY A 283 1.94 21.83 -2.90
CA GLY A 283 3.31 21.90 -3.40
C GLY A 283 3.77 23.32 -3.64
N GLY A 284 5.02 23.42 -4.10
CA GLY A 284 5.56 24.68 -4.54
C GLY A 284 6.78 24.53 -5.42
N ASP A 285 7.01 25.57 -6.20
CA ASP A 285 8.10 25.70 -7.16
C ASP A 285 9.08 26.77 -6.65
N LEU A 286 10.34 26.37 -6.44
CA LEU A 286 11.45 27.27 -6.15
C LEU A 286 12.13 27.64 -7.46
N LEU A 287 11.86 28.85 -7.96
CA LEU A 287 12.53 29.39 -9.13
C LEU A 287 14.02 29.56 -8.82
N LEU A 288 14.89 29.14 -9.74
CA LEU A 288 16.34 29.26 -9.53
C LEU A 288 16.86 30.70 -9.74
N ARG A 289 16.00 31.61 -10.18
CA ARG A 289 16.31 33.02 -10.46
C ARG A 289 15.09 33.90 -10.22
N THR A 290 15.30 35.05 -9.58
CA THR A 290 14.30 36.11 -9.45
C THR A 290 13.85 36.61 -10.82
N GLN A 291 12.54 36.73 -11.03
CA GLN A 291 11.99 37.22 -12.29
C GLN A 291 11.39 38.61 -12.11
N ARG A 292 11.93 39.56 -12.89
CA ARG A 292 11.40 40.91 -13.03
C ARG A 292 11.16 41.21 -14.51
N TYR A 293 9.93 41.56 -14.85
CA TYR A 293 9.55 42.05 -16.17
C TYR A 293 9.61 43.56 -16.14
N LEU A 294 10.41 44.12 -17.05
CA LEU A 294 10.58 45.55 -17.20
C LEU A 294 9.93 45.95 -18.51
N VAL A 295 9.16 47.03 -18.50
CA VAL A 295 8.57 47.64 -19.69
C VAL A 295 8.96 49.11 -19.68
N ALA A 296 9.66 49.54 -20.74
CA ALA A 296 10.28 50.87 -20.81
C ALA A 296 11.21 51.23 -19.62
N GLY A 297 11.80 50.21 -18.97
CA GLY A 297 12.69 50.40 -17.81
C GLY A 297 11.99 50.31 -16.46
N ASP A 298 10.66 50.38 -16.43
CA ASP A 298 9.87 50.27 -15.20
C ASP A 298 9.47 48.81 -14.91
N PRO A 299 9.57 48.33 -13.67
CA PRO A 299 9.10 47.00 -13.30
C PRO A 299 7.58 46.94 -13.32
N VAL A 300 7.04 46.07 -14.19
CA VAL A 300 5.60 45.82 -14.31
C VAL A 300 5.15 44.49 -13.70
N LEU A 301 6.10 43.59 -13.43
CA LEU A 301 5.79 42.34 -12.76
C LEU A 301 7.04 41.79 -12.09
N ALA A 302 6.94 41.48 -10.81
CA ALA A 302 7.94 40.72 -10.07
C ALA A 302 7.31 39.42 -9.57
N LEU A 303 7.91 38.29 -9.94
CA LEU A 303 7.48 36.99 -9.44
C LEU A 303 8.23 36.65 -8.14
N PRO A 304 7.55 36.05 -7.14
CA PRO A 304 8.22 35.54 -5.96
C PRO A 304 9.16 34.38 -6.34
N LEU A 305 10.21 34.16 -5.55
CA LEU A 305 11.12 33.03 -5.76
C LEU A 305 10.44 31.69 -5.49
N VAL A 306 9.44 31.69 -4.61
CA VAL A 306 8.66 30.52 -4.23
C VAL A 306 7.21 30.75 -4.65
N GLU A 307 6.70 29.85 -5.49
CA GLU A 307 5.28 29.77 -5.80
C GLU A 307 4.68 28.58 -5.06
N VAL A 308 3.54 28.77 -4.40
CA VAL A 308 2.81 27.69 -3.71
C VAL A 308 1.50 27.40 -4.41
N ASP A 309 1.09 26.14 -4.41
CA ASP A 309 -0.15 25.69 -5.03
C ASP A 309 -0.85 24.60 -4.21
N ALA A 310 -2.18 24.57 -4.32
CA ALA A 310 -3.02 23.49 -3.82
C ALA A 310 -3.89 22.96 -4.95
N ALA A 311 -4.05 21.63 -5.00
CA ALA A 311 -4.75 20.95 -6.08
C ALA A 311 -5.67 19.85 -5.58
N VAL A 312 -6.80 19.69 -6.27
CA VAL A 312 -7.62 18.49 -6.22
C VAL A 312 -7.35 17.72 -7.51
N TRP A 313 -7.15 16.41 -7.41
CA TRP A 313 -6.88 15.59 -8.58
C TRP A 313 -7.61 14.26 -8.54
N LEU A 314 -7.87 13.73 -9.73
CA LEU A 314 -8.44 12.41 -9.95
C LEU A 314 -7.43 11.59 -10.76
N ALA A 315 -7.03 10.44 -10.24
CA ALA A 315 -6.22 9.47 -10.98
C ALA A 315 -7.10 8.29 -11.40
N VAL A 316 -6.90 7.85 -12.64
CA VAL A 316 -7.50 6.63 -13.17
C VAL A 316 -6.37 5.74 -13.69
N ARG A 317 -6.32 4.50 -13.21
CA ARG A 317 -5.34 3.51 -13.66
C ARG A 317 -5.88 2.81 -14.90
N PHE A 318 -5.05 2.70 -15.93
CA PHE A 318 -5.35 1.92 -17.12
C PHE A 318 -4.44 0.69 -17.10
N LEU A 319 -5.04 -0.49 -17.17
CA LEU A 319 -4.36 -1.79 -17.28
C LEU A 319 -3.80 -2.00 -18.70
#